data_AF-A0A1B6I6Q5-F1
#
_entry.id   AF-A0A1B6I6Q5-F1
#
_cell.length_a   1.000
_cell.length_b   1.000
_cell.length_c   1.000
_cell.angle_alpha   90.00
_cell.angle_beta   90.00
_cell.angle_gamma   90.00
#
_symmetry.space_group_name_H-M   'P 1'
#
loop_
_entity.id
_entity.type
_entity.pdbx_description
1 polymer ?
#
loop_
_entity_poly.entity_id
_entity_poly.type
_entity_poly.pdbx_seq_one_letter_code
_entity_poly.pdbx_strand_id
1 'polypeptide(L)'
;MALNEDSVTPIQDFYRGATVLITGGTGFLGKVLIEKLLRSCPHISQILLLIRSKRDINSQVRLEAMMDDPILKGVSDKNRIKVMAISGDCTLPGLGLSEANKQFLLESVTVVFHVAATVRFDEDLSTAVSINVVGTKAILDLAQGMTKLKAFVHISTAYSQCHLQHIEEKFYTPQYNPEKLIRLTECVDKDFLEHLTPILLKESPNTYIYTKAVAEELVRTYSKVLPVSVFRPSIVVATRDEPFPGWIDNMYGPTGVVVATITGIMRTLHCDPDKLADIVPVDMVVNGLIATAWKTHERNNKIETSDEQAQVFNFVSSPEKPIKWSQFFTLGMKHRLPTIHSVWHPNLKLNRSQLLHRVQSFLYHFIPAFLVDSIARAIGKRTNLMKISNKVARFGELISYFATRQWHFSNRNVQDLWQSMGAEDKVLFPFTFSEHDWETYFKNYLKGTRQYLLKDDLSTLPRATARDRRFFWLHYTMKMVFLYLMGRMMWKTAGPLCLRLFFALVTFSQSLR
;
A
#
# COMPACT_ATOMS: atom_id res chain seq x y z
N MET A 1 -19.83 -1.22 38.15
CA MET A 1 -19.91 0.25 38.06
C MET A 1 -20.44 0.53 36.67
N ALA A 2 -21.72 0.93 36.56
CA ALA A 2 -22.33 1.20 35.26
C ALA A 2 -21.64 2.43 34.65
N LEU A 3 -21.05 2.27 33.46
CA LEU A 3 -20.46 3.38 32.72
C LEU A 3 -21.59 4.36 32.36
N ASN A 4 -21.38 5.63 32.68
CA ASN A 4 -22.30 6.70 32.31
C ASN A 4 -22.33 6.75 30.77
N GLU A 5 -23.50 6.56 30.14
CA GLU A 5 -23.64 6.56 28.67
C GLU A 5 -23.24 7.91 28.02
N ASP A 6 -22.98 8.96 28.81
CA ASP A 6 -22.55 10.28 28.38
C ASP A 6 -21.04 10.58 28.55
N SER A 7 -20.24 9.70 29.19
CA SER A 7 -18.80 9.95 29.31
C SER A 7 -18.10 9.56 28.00
N VAL A 8 -17.82 10.55 27.15
CA VAL A 8 -17.01 10.38 25.94
C VAL A 8 -15.54 10.67 26.21
N THR A 9 -14.66 10.01 25.48
CA THR A 9 -13.23 10.31 25.54
C THR A 9 -12.89 11.65 24.86
N PRO A 10 -11.72 12.27 25.15
CA PRO A 10 -11.30 13.51 24.48
C PRO A 10 -11.33 13.46 22.95
N ILE A 11 -10.89 12.36 22.32
CA ILE A 11 -10.96 12.23 20.85
C ILE A 11 -12.42 12.14 20.39
N GLN A 12 -13.28 11.36 21.07
CA GLN A 12 -14.69 11.28 20.72
C GLN A 12 -15.40 12.64 20.85
N ASP A 13 -15.07 13.41 21.89
CA ASP A 13 -15.64 14.75 22.10
C ASP A 13 -15.19 15.74 21.02
N PHE A 14 -13.93 15.67 20.58
CA PHE A 14 -13.46 16.46 19.44
C PHE A 14 -14.30 16.25 18.17
N TYR A 15 -14.75 15.02 17.93
CA TYR A 15 -15.64 14.66 16.82
C TYR A 15 -17.13 14.86 17.09
N ARG A 16 -17.52 15.29 18.30
CA ARG A 16 -18.92 15.56 18.62
C ARG A 16 -19.46 16.69 17.75
N GLY A 17 -20.56 16.41 17.04
CA GLY A 17 -21.18 17.34 16.10
C GLY A 17 -20.33 17.65 14.88
N ALA A 18 -19.20 16.94 14.66
CA ALA A 18 -18.33 17.22 13.55
C ALA A 18 -18.99 16.88 12.20
N THR A 19 -18.73 17.73 11.21
CA THR A 19 -18.91 17.43 9.79
C THR A 19 -17.54 17.17 9.21
N VAL A 20 -17.31 15.93 8.76
CA VAL A 20 -16.01 15.44 8.31
C VAL A 20 -16.01 15.31 6.78
N LEU A 21 -15.15 16.05 6.09
CA LEU A 21 -14.94 15.90 4.65
C LEU A 21 -13.79 14.91 4.39
N ILE A 22 -14.05 13.89 3.57
CA ILE A 22 -13.05 12.89 3.18
C ILE A 22 -12.92 12.87 1.65
N THR A 23 -11.73 13.20 1.15
CA THR A 23 -11.38 12.91 -0.25
C THR A 23 -10.83 11.50 -0.36
N GLY A 24 -11.07 10.81 -1.48
CA GLY A 24 -10.60 9.43 -1.63
C GLY A 24 -11.34 8.41 -0.74
N GLY A 25 -12.51 8.78 -0.20
CA GLY A 25 -13.30 7.92 0.70
C GLY A 25 -13.67 6.55 0.12
N THR A 26 -13.82 6.46 -1.22
CA THR A 26 -14.10 5.18 -1.91
C THR A 26 -12.89 4.23 -2.03
N GLY A 27 -11.70 4.67 -1.66
CA GLY A 27 -10.46 3.87 -1.70
C GLY A 27 -10.25 3.02 -0.43
N PHE A 28 -9.23 2.17 -0.47
CA PHE A 28 -8.88 1.23 0.60
C PHE A 28 -8.83 1.87 1.99
N LEU A 29 -7.97 2.89 2.17
CA LEU A 29 -7.81 3.59 3.45
C LEU A 29 -9.06 4.40 3.83
N GLY A 30 -9.74 5.00 2.83
CA GLY A 30 -10.93 5.80 3.03
C GLY A 30 -12.10 5.00 3.63
N LYS A 31 -12.34 3.78 3.14
CA LYS A 31 -13.39 2.91 3.66
C LYS A 31 -13.18 2.56 5.14
N VAL A 32 -11.95 2.22 5.52
CA VAL A 32 -11.61 1.88 6.92
C VAL A 32 -11.73 3.12 7.80
N LEU A 33 -11.34 4.30 7.31
CA LEU A 33 -11.53 5.57 8.02
C LEU A 33 -13.01 5.86 8.29
N ILE A 34 -13.87 5.69 7.28
CA ILE A 34 -15.32 5.88 7.42
C ILE A 34 -15.89 4.89 8.43
N GLU A 35 -15.56 3.60 8.32
CA GLU A 35 -15.98 2.56 9.26
C GLU A 35 -15.60 2.94 10.70
N LYS A 36 -14.33 3.28 10.93
CA LYS A 36 -13.82 3.58 12.27
C LYS A 36 -14.48 4.80 12.87
N LEU A 37 -14.64 5.88 12.10
CA LEU A 37 -15.32 7.10 12.53
C LEU A 37 -16.78 6.81 12.90
N LEU A 38 -17.52 6.07 12.08
CA LEU A 38 -18.93 5.74 12.35
C LEU A 38 -19.10 4.84 13.58
N ARG A 39 -18.20 3.87 13.77
CA ARG A 39 -18.24 2.94 14.90
C ARG A 39 -17.79 3.59 16.21
N SER A 40 -16.74 4.40 16.17
CA SER A 40 -16.04 4.86 17.38
C SER A 40 -16.36 6.31 17.75
N CYS A 41 -16.91 7.11 16.84
CA CYS A 41 -17.32 8.49 17.09
C CYS A 41 -18.84 8.65 16.86
N PRO A 42 -19.71 8.12 17.74
CA PRO A 42 -21.15 8.01 17.51
C PRO A 42 -21.86 9.37 17.39
N HIS A 43 -21.26 10.44 17.89
CA HIS A 43 -21.82 11.80 17.86
C HIS A 43 -21.38 12.64 16.67
N ILE A 44 -20.68 12.08 15.68
CA ILE A 44 -20.46 12.74 14.39
C ILE A 44 -21.81 13.07 13.74
N SER A 45 -21.92 14.30 13.24
CA SER A 45 -23.12 14.78 12.55
C SER A 45 -23.18 14.19 11.14
N GLN A 46 -22.15 14.45 10.33
CA GLN A 46 -22.09 14.01 8.93
C GLN A 46 -20.66 13.65 8.49
N ILE A 47 -20.57 12.69 7.59
CA ILE A 47 -19.36 12.35 6.84
C ILE A 47 -19.63 12.62 5.36
N LEU A 48 -18.97 13.63 4.81
CA LEU A 48 -19.12 14.06 3.43
C LEU A 48 -18.00 13.44 2.59
N LEU A 49 -18.35 12.72 1.53
CA LEU A 49 -17.39 12.08 0.64
C LEU A 49 -17.35 12.80 -0.70
N LEU A 50 -16.20 13.35 -1.07
CA LEU A 50 -16.00 13.89 -2.41
C LEU A 50 -15.81 12.72 -3.40
N ILE A 51 -16.82 12.49 -4.24
CA ILE A 51 -16.89 11.34 -5.14
C ILE A 51 -17.03 11.82 -6.59
N ARG A 52 -16.03 11.50 -7.42
CA ARG A 52 -16.10 11.74 -8.87
C ARG A 52 -17.17 10.88 -9.55
N SER A 53 -17.89 11.42 -10.52
CA SER A 53 -18.72 10.62 -11.42
C SER A 53 -17.85 9.85 -12.41
N LYS A 54 -18.31 8.69 -12.91
CA LYS A 54 -17.56 7.91 -13.91
C LYS A 54 -18.50 7.24 -14.90
N ARG A 55 -18.34 7.52 -16.21
CA ARG A 55 -18.96 6.79 -17.33
C ARG A 55 -20.41 6.39 -17.00
N ASP A 56 -21.26 7.40 -16.80
CA ASP A 56 -22.70 7.30 -16.52
C ASP A 56 -23.11 6.85 -15.11
N ILE A 57 -22.16 6.53 -14.23
CA ILE A 57 -22.43 6.26 -12.81
C ILE A 57 -22.21 7.55 -12.01
N ASN A 58 -23.28 8.06 -11.40
CA ASN A 58 -23.23 9.25 -10.55
C ASN A 58 -22.57 8.94 -9.18
N SER A 59 -22.26 10.00 -8.43
CA SER A 59 -21.62 9.91 -7.11
C SER A 59 -22.41 9.08 -6.10
N GLN A 60 -23.75 9.15 -6.14
CA GLN A 60 -24.64 8.46 -5.21
C GLN A 60 -24.64 6.94 -5.40
N VAL A 61 -24.75 6.46 -6.65
CA VAL A 61 -24.67 5.02 -6.96
C VAL A 61 -23.31 4.45 -6.56
N ARG A 62 -22.24 5.23 -6.74
CA ARG A 62 -20.89 4.83 -6.28
C ARG A 62 -20.79 4.74 -4.76
N LEU A 63 -21.46 5.63 -4.03
CA LEU A 63 -21.55 5.58 -2.57
C LEU A 63 -22.28 4.31 -2.13
N GLU A 64 -23.45 4.03 -2.69
CA GLU A 64 -24.24 2.83 -2.35
C GLU A 64 -23.43 1.54 -2.56
N ALA A 65 -22.80 1.40 -3.74
CA ALA A 65 -21.95 0.24 -4.02
C ALA A 65 -20.74 0.13 -3.07
N MET A 66 -20.20 1.25 -2.60
CA MET A 66 -19.13 1.27 -1.59
C MET A 66 -19.66 0.83 -0.22
N MET A 67 -20.85 1.28 0.17
CA MET A 67 -21.48 0.94 1.45
C MET A 67 -21.88 -0.54 1.56
N ASP A 68 -21.83 -1.30 0.46
CA ASP A 68 -22.02 -2.76 0.43
C ASP A 68 -20.71 -3.56 0.56
N ASP A 69 -19.57 -2.89 0.62
CA ASP A 69 -18.27 -3.52 0.84
C ASP A 69 -18.24 -4.27 2.20
N PRO A 70 -17.68 -5.49 2.28
CA PRO A 70 -17.58 -6.25 3.52
C PRO A 70 -17.11 -5.47 4.76
N ILE A 71 -16.23 -4.48 4.58
CA ILE A 71 -15.71 -3.66 5.70
C ILE A 71 -16.78 -2.75 6.31
N LEU A 72 -17.76 -2.31 5.52
CA LEU A 72 -18.82 -1.37 5.93
C LEU A 72 -20.14 -2.08 6.26
N LYS A 73 -20.26 -3.39 6.01
CA LYS A 73 -21.50 -4.16 6.28
C LYS A 73 -21.93 -4.17 7.74
N GLY A 74 -20.98 -4.04 8.68
CA GLY A 74 -21.28 -4.00 10.12
C GLY A 74 -21.81 -2.65 10.62
N VAL A 75 -21.81 -1.61 9.78
CA VAL A 75 -22.28 -0.28 10.15
C VAL A 75 -23.81 -0.26 10.23
N SER A 76 -24.36 0.17 11.37
CA SER A 76 -25.81 0.27 11.58
C SER A 76 -26.47 1.28 10.63
N ASP A 77 -27.74 1.04 10.27
CA ASP A 77 -28.48 1.95 9.38
C ASP A 77 -28.53 3.39 9.89
N LYS A 78 -28.65 3.57 11.22
CA LYS A 78 -28.56 4.87 11.90
C LYS A 78 -27.24 5.61 11.62
N ASN A 79 -26.13 4.89 11.48
CA ASN A 79 -24.84 5.47 11.15
C ASN A 79 -24.63 5.60 9.63
N ARG A 80 -25.21 4.72 8.81
CA ARG A 80 -25.11 4.80 7.35
C ARG A 80 -25.73 6.09 6.80
N ILE A 81 -26.84 6.57 7.37
CA ILE A 81 -27.49 7.83 6.95
C ILE A 81 -26.64 9.09 7.17
N LYS A 82 -25.57 9.01 7.98
CA LYS A 82 -24.64 10.12 8.21
C LYS A 82 -23.66 10.33 7.04
N VAL A 83 -23.55 9.36 6.14
CA VAL A 83 -22.61 9.41 5.00
C VAL A 83 -23.31 10.00 3.79
N MET A 84 -22.76 11.09 3.25
CA MET A 84 -23.33 11.78 2.09
C MET A 84 -22.29 11.91 0.97
N ALA A 85 -22.72 11.64 -0.26
CA ALA A 85 -21.90 11.84 -1.45
C ALA A 85 -21.98 13.31 -1.91
N ILE A 86 -20.83 13.96 -2.04
CA ILE A 86 -20.70 15.26 -2.73
C ILE A 86 -20.05 14.99 -4.08
N SER A 87 -20.76 15.33 -5.16
CA SER A 87 -20.20 15.20 -6.52
C SER A 87 -19.07 16.20 -6.70
N GLY A 88 -17.88 15.71 -7.03
CA GLY A 88 -16.72 16.53 -7.37
C GLY A 88 -15.52 15.69 -7.78
N ASP A 89 -14.58 16.31 -8.48
CA ASP A 89 -13.35 15.70 -8.96
C ASP A 89 -12.15 16.61 -8.72
N CYS A 90 -11.15 16.09 -8.03
CA CYS A 90 -9.91 16.82 -7.72
C CYS A 90 -9.13 17.26 -8.97
N THR A 91 -9.39 16.67 -10.14
CA THR A 91 -8.74 17.05 -11.40
C THR A 91 -9.44 18.21 -12.12
N LEU A 92 -10.60 18.66 -11.64
CA LEU A 92 -11.37 19.74 -12.27
C LEU A 92 -11.13 21.08 -11.55
N PRO A 93 -11.21 22.22 -12.27
CA PRO A 93 -11.22 23.54 -11.66
C PRO A 93 -12.30 23.64 -10.58
N GLY A 94 -11.95 24.22 -9.42
CA GLY A 94 -12.88 24.32 -8.28
C GLY A 94 -13.41 22.98 -7.78
N LEU A 95 -12.68 21.88 -8.02
CA LEU A 95 -13.07 20.51 -7.70
C LEU A 95 -14.34 20.02 -8.43
N GLY A 96 -14.79 20.73 -9.47
CA GLY A 96 -16.05 20.43 -10.15
C GLY A 96 -17.29 20.55 -9.24
N LEU A 97 -17.19 21.33 -8.16
CA LEU A 97 -18.30 21.54 -7.21
C LEU A 97 -19.31 22.53 -7.80
N SER A 98 -20.60 22.27 -7.58
CA SER A 98 -21.63 23.30 -7.71
C SER A 98 -21.45 24.37 -6.63
N GLU A 99 -21.84 25.61 -6.90
CA GLU A 99 -21.79 26.69 -5.90
C GLU A 99 -22.54 26.35 -4.60
N ALA A 100 -23.70 25.67 -4.68
CA ALA A 100 -24.44 25.22 -3.51
C ALA A 100 -23.62 24.26 -2.61
N ASN A 101 -23.06 23.19 -3.20
CA ASN A 101 -22.17 22.28 -2.47
C ASN A 101 -20.92 22.98 -1.93
N LYS A 102 -20.32 23.88 -2.71
CA LYS A 102 -19.16 24.65 -2.26
C LYS A 102 -19.50 25.47 -1.02
N GLN A 103 -20.59 26.24 -1.04
CA GLN A 103 -21.01 27.04 0.10
C GLN A 103 -21.33 26.18 1.32
N PHE A 104 -22.04 25.07 1.12
CA PHE A 104 -22.32 24.10 2.18
C PHE A 104 -21.04 23.57 2.84
N LEU A 105 -20.01 23.23 2.05
CA LEU A 105 -18.73 22.76 2.58
C LEU A 105 -18.01 23.85 3.39
N LEU A 106 -18.01 25.10 2.92
CA LEU A 106 -17.35 26.24 3.59
C LEU A 106 -17.98 26.56 4.97
N GLU A 107 -19.29 26.37 5.11
CA GLU A 107 -20.04 26.72 6.33
C GLU A 107 -20.16 25.58 7.35
N SER A 108 -20.03 24.33 6.91
CA SER A 108 -20.33 23.16 7.74
C SER A 108 -19.11 22.33 8.13
N VAL A 109 -18.08 22.25 7.28
CA VAL A 109 -16.96 21.31 7.50
C VAL A 109 -16.08 21.76 8.66
N THR A 110 -15.77 20.79 9.52
CA THR A 110 -14.93 20.99 10.72
C THR A 110 -13.64 20.18 10.68
N VAL A 111 -13.62 19.06 9.97
CA VAL A 111 -12.43 18.21 9.84
C VAL A 111 -12.29 17.78 8.39
N VAL A 112 -11.08 17.88 7.84
CA VAL A 112 -10.76 17.40 6.48
C VAL A 112 -9.72 16.30 6.55
N PHE A 113 -10.03 15.15 5.93
CA PHE A 113 -9.06 14.10 5.63
C PHE A 113 -8.82 14.05 4.12
N HIS A 114 -7.64 14.50 3.69
CA HIS A 114 -7.27 14.46 2.29
C HIS A 114 -6.52 13.16 1.94
N VAL A 115 -7.28 12.11 1.64
CA VAL A 115 -6.75 10.75 1.33
C VAL A 115 -6.59 10.52 -0.18
N ALA A 116 -7.25 11.31 -1.03
CA ALA A 116 -7.20 11.14 -2.47
C ALA A 116 -5.77 11.20 -3.02
N ALA A 117 -5.37 10.16 -3.75
CA ALA A 117 -4.13 10.12 -4.51
C ALA A 117 -4.20 9.03 -5.60
N THR A 118 -3.43 9.21 -6.68
CA THR A 118 -3.00 8.05 -7.48
C THR A 118 -1.81 7.41 -6.78
N VAL A 119 -1.92 6.13 -6.44
CA VAL A 119 -0.88 5.34 -5.76
C VAL A 119 -0.14 4.40 -6.73
N ARG A 120 -0.33 4.60 -8.03
CA ARG A 120 0.31 3.81 -9.08
C ARG A 120 1.71 4.33 -9.34
N PHE A 121 2.70 3.44 -9.31
CA PHE A 121 4.10 3.79 -9.55
C PHE A 121 4.44 4.02 -11.03
N ASP A 122 3.51 3.72 -11.93
CA ASP A 122 3.67 3.84 -13.39
C ASP A 122 2.65 4.79 -14.02
N GLU A 123 2.05 5.68 -13.22
CA GLU A 123 1.19 6.76 -13.73
C GLU A 123 2.04 7.82 -14.43
N ASP A 124 1.52 8.38 -15.54
CA ASP A 124 2.17 9.49 -16.22
C ASP A 124 2.25 10.74 -15.35
N LEU A 125 3.28 11.56 -15.57
CA LEU A 125 3.59 12.68 -14.69
C LEU A 125 2.47 13.73 -14.68
N SER A 126 1.85 14.03 -15.83
CA SER A 126 0.75 15.01 -15.91
C SER A 126 -0.43 14.56 -15.06
N THR A 127 -0.85 13.29 -15.19
CA THR A 127 -1.93 12.71 -14.40
C THR A 127 -1.58 12.67 -12.92
N ALA A 128 -0.36 12.29 -12.56
CA ALA A 128 0.09 12.27 -11.17
C ALA A 128 0.10 13.67 -10.54
N VAL A 129 0.57 14.70 -11.27
CA VAL A 129 0.56 16.10 -10.81
C VAL A 129 -0.87 16.62 -10.69
N SER A 130 -1.74 16.36 -11.67
CA SER A 130 -3.15 16.77 -11.62
C SER A 130 -3.86 16.21 -10.38
N ILE A 131 -3.67 14.92 -10.06
CA ILE A 131 -4.36 14.29 -8.93
C ILE A 131 -3.71 14.65 -7.60
N ASN A 132 -2.39 14.47 -7.48
CA ASN A 132 -1.70 14.52 -6.19
C ASN A 132 -1.22 15.92 -5.80
N VAL A 133 -1.04 16.84 -6.76
CA VAL A 133 -0.53 18.19 -6.50
C VAL A 133 -1.64 19.23 -6.70
N VAL A 134 -2.22 19.31 -7.89
CA VAL A 134 -3.31 20.25 -8.19
C VAL A 134 -4.54 19.93 -7.34
N GLY A 135 -4.92 18.65 -7.25
CA GLY A 135 -6.01 18.20 -6.39
C GLY A 135 -5.81 18.50 -4.90
N THR A 136 -4.57 18.39 -4.41
CA THR A 136 -4.24 18.80 -3.04
C THR A 136 -4.35 20.32 -2.87
N LYS A 137 -3.82 21.10 -3.82
CA LYS A 137 -3.93 22.57 -3.81
C LYS A 137 -5.39 23.01 -3.79
N ALA A 138 -6.23 22.45 -4.64
CA ALA A 138 -7.64 22.83 -4.74
C ALA A 138 -8.43 22.53 -3.45
N ILE A 139 -8.10 21.45 -2.74
CA ILE A 139 -8.70 21.14 -1.43
C ILE A 139 -8.17 22.05 -0.32
N LEU A 140 -6.89 22.44 -0.36
CA LEU A 140 -6.32 23.45 0.55
C LEU A 140 -6.94 24.83 0.33
N ASP A 141 -7.13 25.24 -0.94
CA ASP A 141 -7.84 26.47 -1.32
C ASP A 141 -9.28 26.48 -0.79
N LEU A 142 -9.99 25.36 -0.93
CA LEU A 142 -11.34 25.21 -0.36
C LEU A 142 -11.30 25.31 1.18
N ALA A 143 -10.34 24.62 1.82
CA ALA A 143 -10.20 24.61 3.27
C ALA A 143 -9.88 25.99 3.85
N GLN A 144 -9.18 26.85 3.11
CA GLN A 144 -8.89 28.22 3.53
C GLN A 144 -10.16 29.06 3.72
N GLY A 145 -11.22 28.77 2.97
CA GLY A 145 -12.52 29.43 3.15
C GLY A 145 -13.42 28.79 4.20
N MET A 146 -13.02 27.67 4.83
CA MET A 146 -13.84 26.96 5.81
C MET A 146 -13.80 27.69 7.16
N THR A 147 -14.93 28.22 7.59
CA THR A 147 -15.02 29.09 8.78
C THR A 147 -14.97 28.33 10.11
N LYS A 148 -15.25 27.02 10.10
CA LYS A 148 -15.31 26.16 11.30
C LYS A 148 -14.23 25.08 11.33
N LEU A 149 -13.22 25.19 10.46
CA LEU A 149 -12.19 24.16 10.31
C LEU A 149 -11.35 24.04 11.60
N LYS A 150 -11.44 22.87 12.23
CA LYS A 150 -10.66 22.50 13.42
C LYS A 150 -9.35 21.79 13.06
N ALA A 151 -9.36 20.97 12.01
CA ALA A 151 -8.19 20.21 11.58
C ALA A 151 -8.24 19.80 10.10
N PHE A 152 -7.09 19.84 9.45
CA PHE A 152 -6.83 19.27 8.13
C PHE A 152 -5.70 18.25 8.23
N VAL A 153 -5.94 17.02 7.80
CA VAL A 153 -4.91 15.97 7.77
C VAL A 153 -4.65 15.58 6.32
N HIS A 154 -3.43 15.86 5.85
CA HIS A 154 -2.95 15.42 4.53
C HIS A 154 -2.27 14.06 4.64
N ILE A 155 -2.72 13.08 3.86
CA ILE A 155 -2.10 11.76 3.81
C ILE A 155 -1.01 11.76 2.73
N SER A 156 0.24 11.63 3.16
CA SER A 156 1.40 11.45 2.29
C SER A 156 1.90 9.99 2.37
N THR A 157 3.21 9.76 2.32
CA THR A 157 3.84 8.46 2.55
C THR A 157 5.18 8.64 3.25
N ALA A 158 5.59 7.69 4.09
CA ALA A 158 6.91 7.69 4.72
C ALA A 158 8.04 7.77 3.68
N TYR A 159 7.78 7.29 2.46
CA TYR A 159 8.76 7.26 1.37
C TYR A 159 8.82 8.54 0.54
N SER A 160 8.08 9.61 0.87
CA SER A 160 8.07 10.85 0.08
C SER A 160 9.48 11.44 -0.07
N GLN A 161 10.37 11.16 0.88
CA GLN A 161 11.76 11.61 0.88
C GLN A 161 12.76 10.45 0.76
N CYS A 162 12.43 9.39 0.02
CA CYS A 162 13.25 8.17 -0.07
C CYS A 162 14.61 8.34 -0.78
N HIS A 163 14.91 9.52 -1.32
CA HIS A 163 16.26 9.87 -1.78
C HIS A 163 17.24 10.05 -0.59
N LEU A 164 16.73 10.36 0.59
CA LEU A 164 17.49 10.39 1.84
C LEU A 164 17.53 9.01 2.49
N GLN A 165 18.61 8.70 3.21
CA GLN A 165 18.71 7.45 3.99
C GLN A 165 17.98 7.56 5.35
N HIS A 166 18.00 8.75 5.96
CA HIS A 166 17.35 9.04 7.23
C HIS A 166 16.22 10.05 6.99
N ILE A 167 14.99 9.65 7.32
CA ILE A 167 13.77 10.44 7.07
C ILE A 167 13.16 10.82 8.42
N GLU A 168 13.14 12.13 8.68
CA GLU A 168 12.66 12.73 9.91
C GLU A 168 11.21 13.20 9.76
N GLU A 169 10.59 13.49 10.90
CA GLU A 169 9.25 14.05 11.01
C GLU A 169 9.26 15.57 10.84
N LYS A 170 9.77 16.00 9.69
CA LYS A 170 9.80 17.41 9.27
C LYS A 170 9.41 17.56 7.82
N PHE A 171 9.10 18.80 7.44
CA PHE A 171 9.01 19.15 6.04
C PHE A 171 10.40 19.28 5.43
N TYR A 172 10.50 18.90 4.16
CA TYR A 172 11.70 19.05 3.36
C TYR A 172 11.39 19.99 2.22
N THR A 173 12.37 20.82 1.86
CA THR A 173 12.26 21.68 0.67
C THR A 173 12.21 20.78 -0.57
N PRO A 174 11.15 20.87 -1.41
CA PRO A 174 11.09 20.06 -2.61
C PRO A 174 12.13 20.55 -3.62
N GLN A 175 12.47 19.65 -4.55
CA GLN A 175 13.42 19.97 -5.63
C GLN A 175 12.91 21.06 -6.58
N TYR A 176 11.59 21.12 -6.77
CA TYR A 176 10.92 22.08 -7.63
C TYR A 176 9.78 22.75 -6.87
N ASN A 177 9.58 24.03 -7.13
CA ASN A 177 8.43 24.76 -6.61
C ASN A 177 7.13 24.17 -7.19
N PRO A 178 6.11 23.86 -6.36
CA PRO A 178 4.86 23.25 -6.82
C PRO A 178 4.16 24.03 -7.94
N GLU A 179 4.07 25.36 -7.84
CA GLU A 179 3.41 26.20 -8.84
C GLU A 179 4.12 26.16 -10.19
N LYS A 180 5.46 26.11 -10.19
CA LYS A 180 6.23 25.96 -11.43
C LYS A 180 6.00 24.59 -12.07
N LEU A 181 5.89 23.53 -11.28
CA LEU A 181 5.60 22.19 -11.78
C LEU A 181 4.19 22.11 -12.37
N ILE A 182 3.19 22.68 -11.69
CA ILE A 182 1.80 22.74 -12.19
C ILE A 182 1.77 23.42 -13.57
N ARG A 183 2.33 24.63 -13.67
CA ARG A 183 2.39 25.38 -14.94
C ARG A 183 3.11 24.60 -16.04
N LEU A 184 4.22 23.93 -15.71
CA LEU A 184 4.94 23.09 -16.68
C LEU A 184 4.02 22.00 -17.24
N THR A 185 3.28 21.29 -16.39
CA THR A 185 2.38 20.22 -16.84
C THR A 185 1.14 20.69 -17.59
N GLU A 186 0.76 21.96 -17.44
CA GLU A 186 -0.37 22.58 -18.16
C GLU A 186 0.05 23.11 -19.54
N CYS A 187 1.28 23.62 -19.66
CA CYS A 187 1.76 24.26 -20.89
C CYS A 187 2.48 23.30 -21.87
N VAL A 188 2.93 22.14 -21.39
CA VAL A 188 3.73 21.19 -22.16
C VAL A 188 2.88 20.04 -22.65
N ASP A 189 3.05 19.65 -23.91
CA ASP A 189 2.37 18.50 -24.49
C ASP A 189 2.77 17.19 -23.80
N LYS A 190 1.86 16.22 -23.80
CA LYS A 190 2.05 14.97 -23.06
C LYS A 190 3.28 14.19 -23.52
N ASP A 191 3.50 14.11 -24.84
CA ASP A 191 4.60 13.34 -25.41
C ASP A 191 5.96 13.94 -25.02
N PHE A 192 6.11 15.27 -25.08
CA PHE A 192 7.32 15.94 -24.63
C PHE A 192 7.51 15.81 -23.12
N LEU A 193 6.44 15.89 -22.32
CA LEU A 193 6.50 15.71 -20.88
C LEU A 193 6.98 14.29 -20.49
N GLU A 194 6.62 13.26 -21.25
CA GLU A 194 7.14 11.90 -21.05
C GLU A 194 8.67 11.84 -21.23
N HIS A 195 9.23 12.59 -22.20
CA HIS A 195 10.68 12.71 -22.39
C HIS A 195 11.36 13.51 -21.27
N LEU A 196 10.68 14.52 -20.71
CA LEU A 196 11.18 15.31 -19.57
C LEU A 196 11.06 14.58 -18.23
N THR A 197 10.14 13.63 -18.09
CA THR A 197 9.81 12.98 -16.82
C THR A 197 11.03 12.40 -16.10
N PRO A 198 11.95 11.64 -16.75
CA PRO A 198 13.14 11.12 -16.08
C PRO A 198 14.04 12.23 -15.51
N ILE A 199 14.12 13.38 -16.19
CA ILE A 199 14.92 14.54 -15.76
C ILE A 199 14.26 15.21 -14.54
N LEU A 200 12.93 15.31 -14.54
CA LEU A 200 12.16 15.93 -13.46
C LEU A 200 12.14 15.06 -12.19
N LEU A 201 12.06 13.74 -12.33
CA LEU A 201 12.07 12.83 -11.18
C LEU A 201 13.39 12.84 -10.42
N LYS A 202 14.52 13.04 -11.12
CA LYS A 202 15.89 12.95 -10.59
C LYS A 202 16.09 11.69 -9.75
N GLU A 203 16.17 11.84 -8.43
CA GLU A 203 16.41 10.77 -7.45
C GLU A 203 15.13 10.06 -7.00
N SER A 204 13.96 10.61 -7.34
CA SER A 204 12.67 10.01 -7.01
C SER A 204 12.45 8.75 -7.87
N PRO A 205 12.12 7.60 -7.26
CA PRO A 205 12.03 6.34 -7.99
C PRO A 205 10.83 6.25 -8.94
N ASN A 206 9.81 7.09 -8.74
CA ASN A 206 8.59 7.12 -9.53
C ASN A 206 7.81 8.42 -9.32
N THR A 207 6.81 8.64 -10.18
CA THR A 207 5.93 9.81 -10.17
C THR A 207 5.10 9.93 -8.89
N TYR A 208 4.72 8.82 -8.27
CA TYR A 208 3.96 8.82 -7.00
C TYR A 208 4.76 9.45 -5.86
N ILE A 209 5.98 8.98 -5.60
CA ILE A 209 6.84 9.52 -4.54
C ILE A 209 7.13 11.00 -4.79
N TYR A 210 7.50 11.34 -6.03
CA TYR A 210 7.81 12.70 -6.42
C TYR A 210 6.64 13.65 -6.16
N THR A 211 5.44 13.30 -6.63
CA THR A 211 4.26 14.16 -6.48
C THR A 211 3.79 14.26 -5.03
N LYS A 212 3.97 13.23 -4.20
CA LYS A 212 3.72 13.33 -2.74
C LYS A 212 4.68 14.28 -2.05
N ALA A 213 5.97 14.26 -2.39
CA ALA A 213 6.94 15.21 -1.87
C ALA A 213 6.59 16.67 -2.25
N VAL A 214 6.15 16.89 -3.50
CA VAL A 214 5.71 18.21 -3.98
C VAL A 214 4.43 18.66 -3.27
N ALA A 215 3.47 17.76 -3.04
CA ALA A 215 2.23 18.08 -2.34
C ALA A 215 2.47 18.50 -0.87
N GLU A 216 3.45 17.89 -0.20
CA GLU A 216 3.83 18.30 1.17
C GLU A 216 4.31 19.75 1.25
N GLU A 217 4.95 20.28 0.21
CA GLU A 217 5.35 21.69 0.17
C GLU A 217 4.15 22.64 0.10
N LEU A 218 3.11 22.26 -0.65
CA LEU A 218 1.85 23.01 -0.65
C LEU A 218 1.26 23.01 0.77
N VAL A 219 1.18 21.84 1.40
CA VAL A 219 0.68 21.72 2.77
C VAL A 219 1.49 22.58 3.75
N ARG A 220 2.82 22.58 3.64
CA ARG A 220 3.71 23.42 4.45
C ARG A 220 3.44 24.91 4.27
N THR A 221 3.10 25.33 3.04
CA THR A 221 2.81 26.74 2.75
C THR A 221 1.48 27.16 3.38
N TYR A 222 0.46 26.31 3.29
CA TYR A 222 -0.86 26.57 3.86
C TYR A 222 -0.90 26.38 5.39
N SER A 223 0.07 25.70 5.98
CA SER A 223 0.14 25.53 7.45
C SER A 223 0.31 26.82 8.22
N LYS A 224 0.67 27.91 7.55
CA LYS A 224 0.75 29.24 8.16
C LYS A 224 -0.62 29.85 8.46
N VAL A 225 -1.67 29.36 7.81
CA VAL A 225 -3.03 29.92 7.88
C VAL A 225 -4.10 28.86 8.15
N LEU A 226 -3.75 27.57 8.17
CA LEU A 226 -4.67 26.47 8.44
C LEU A 226 -4.14 25.52 9.52
N PRO A 227 -5.04 24.94 10.35
CA PRO A 227 -4.69 23.90 11.31
C PRO A 227 -4.41 22.59 10.58
N VAL A 228 -3.18 22.41 10.07
CA VAL A 228 -2.83 21.29 9.19
C VAL A 228 -1.72 20.41 9.75
N SER A 229 -1.81 19.11 9.46
CA SER A 229 -0.75 18.14 9.70
C SER A 229 -0.56 17.21 8.50
N VAL A 230 0.63 16.63 8.37
CA VAL A 230 0.94 15.60 7.38
C VAL A 230 1.10 14.26 8.08
N PHE A 231 0.38 13.25 7.61
CA PHE A 231 0.51 11.87 8.08
C PHE A 231 1.13 11.00 6.98
N ARG A 232 2.27 10.37 7.28
CA ARG A 232 3.10 9.59 6.35
C ARG A 232 3.12 8.12 6.76
N PRO A 233 2.16 7.30 6.31
CA PRO A 233 2.23 5.86 6.51
C PRO A 233 3.30 5.23 5.62
N SER A 234 3.92 4.15 6.09
CA SER A 234 4.69 3.24 5.24
C SER A 234 3.76 2.31 4.43
N ILE A 235 4.18 1.09 4.11
CA ILE A 235 3.43 0.20 3.23
C ILE A 235 2.18 -0.30 3.94
N VAL A 236 1.03 0.27 3.59
CA VAL A 236 -0.26 -0.10 4.20
C VAL A 236 -0.71 -1.48 3.70
N VAL A 237 -1.01 -2.36 4.64
CA VAL A 237 -1.43 -3.76 4.41
C VAL A 237 -2.74 -4.05 5.16
N ALA A 238 -3.15 -5.32 5.19
CA ALA A 238 -4.44 -5.75 5.74
C ALA A 238 -4.67 -5.29 7.19
N THR A 239 -5.94 -5.26 7.60
CA THR A 239 -6.31 -4.94 8.99
C THR A 239 -5.67 -5.92 9.98
N ARG A 240 -5.22 -5.43 11.13
CA ARG A 240 -4.72 -6.27 12.22
C ARG A 240 -5.86 -6.81 13.06
N ASP A 241 -6.76 -5.94 13.49
CA ASP A 241 -7.81 -6.24 14.47
C ASP A 241 -9.19 -5.80 13.95
N GLU A 242 -9.29 -4.55 13.46
CA GLU A 242 -10.57 -3.87 13.32
C GLU A 242 -10.99 -3.57 11.87
N PRO A 243 -12.30 -3.55 11.58
CA PRO A 243 -13.39 -4.12 12.38
C PRO A 243 -13.34 -5.65 12.46
N PHE A 244 -12.53 -6.28 11.62
CA PHE A 244 -12.17 -7.69 11.71
C PHE A 244 -10.79 -7.90 11.07
N PRO A 245 -10.02 -8.91 11.50
CA PRO A 245 -8.64 -9.08 11.09
C PRO A 245 -8.50 -9.62 9.65
N GLY A 246 -7.48 -9.15 8.94
CA GLY A 246 -7.09 -9.65 7.61
C GLY A 246 -7.87 -9.05 6.43
N TRP A 247 -8.72 -8.05 6.62
CA TRP A 247 -9.41 -7.42 5.50
C TRP A 247 -8.45 -6.64 4.61
N ILE A 248 -8.58 -6.83 3.29
CA ILE A 248 -7.80 -6.15 2.26
C ILE A 248 -8.54 -6.22 0.92
N ASP A 249 -8.55 -5.13 0.15
CA ASP A 249 -9.30 -5.03 -1.11
C ASP A 249 -8.44 -4.69 -2.35
N ASN A 250 -7.13 -4.58 -2.17
CA ASN A 250 -6.18 -4.25 -3.22
C ASN A 250 -4.94 -5.16 -3.20
N MET A 251 -4.21 -5.18 -4.32
CA MET A 251 -2.99 -5.98 -4.50
C MET A 251 -1.74 -5.10 -4.59
N TYR A 252 -1.73 -3.92 -3.95
CA TYR A 252 -0.60 -3.01 -4.01
C TYR A 252 0.59 -3.52 -3.20
N GLY A 253 1.80 -3.15 -3.64
CA GLY A 253 3.06 -3.47 -2.95
C GLY A 253 3.26 -4.98 -2.67
N PRO A 254 3.66 -5.37 -1.46
CA PRO A 254 3.98 -6.76 -1.14
C PRO A 254 2.77 -7.70 -1.21
N THR A 255 1.54 -7.19 -1.08
CA THR A 255 0.31 -8.00 -1.21
C THR A 255 0.19 -8.63 -2.59
N GLY A 256 0.51 -7.89 -3.65
CA GLY A 256 0.52 -8.44 -5.01
C GLY A 256 1.56 -9.55 -5.19
N VAL A 257 2.71 -9.44 -4.53
CA VAL A 257 3.74 -10.49 -4.51
C VAL A 257 3.24 -11.73 -3.79
N VAL A 258 2.59 -11.56 -2.63
CA VAL A 258 1.97 -12.68 -1.89
C VAL A 258 0.96 -13.40 -2.78
N VAL A 259 0.02 -12.69 -3.39
CA VAL A 259 -0.98 -13.26 -4.31
C VAL A 259 -0.31 -14.01 -5.47
N ALA A 260 0.68 -13.41 -6.13
CA ALA A 260 1.39 -14.04 -7.24
C ALA A 260 2.20 -15.28 -6.79
N THR A 261 2.72 -15.26 -5.57
CA THR A 261 3.48 -16.36 -4.98
C THR A 261 2.58 -17.53 -4.61
N ILE A 262 1.50 -17.30 -3.85
CA ILE A 262 0.61 -18.36 -3.37
C ILE A 262 -0.15 -19.05 -4.52
N THR A 263 -0.35 -18.34 -5.63
CA THR A 263 -0.92 -18.91 -6.87
C THR A 263 0.13 -19.65 -7.71
N GLY A 264 1.42 -19.57 -7.38
CA GLY A 264 2.51 -20.24 -8.09
C GLY A 264 2.97 -19.54 -9.37
N ILE A 265 2.52 -18.29 -9.59
CA ILE A 265 2.83 -17.47 -10.75
C ILE A 265 4.22 -16.83 -10.61
N MET A 266 4.52 -16.24 -9.45
CA MET A 266 5.83 -15.65 -9.16
C MET A 266 6.70 -16.62 -8.35
N ARG A 267 7.90 -16.91 -8.86
CA ARG A 267 8.88 -17.85 -8.29
C ARG A 267 10.23 -17.20 -8.00
N THR A 268 10.46 -16.01 -8.51
CA THR A 268 11.65 -15.22 -8.21
C THR A 268 11.29 -13.74 -8.10
N LEU A 269 11.94 -13.04 -7.17
CA LEU A 269 11.81 -11.60 -6.98
C LEU A 269 13.19 -10.97 -6.75
N HIS A 270 13.43 -9.81 -7.36
CA HIS A 270 14.57 -8.95 -7.03
C HIS A 270 14.29 -8.22 -5.72
N CYS A 271 14.80 -8.78 -4.63
CA CYS A 271 14.53 -8.36 -3.26
C CYS A 271 15.71 -8.80 -2.39
N ASP A 272 16.19 -7.88 -1.56
CA ASP A 272 17.20 -8.20 -0.57
C ASP A 272 16.52 -8.75 0.70
N PRO A 273 16.71 -10.04 1.02
CA PRO A 273 16.05 -10.69 2.15
C PRO A 273 16.39 -10.08 3.52
N ASP A 274 17.50 -9.34 3.61
CA ASP A 274 17.98 -8.78 4.88
C ASP A 274 17.47 -7.36 5.15
N LYS A 275 16.87 -6.70 4.15
CA LYS A 275 16.30 -5.35 4.30
C LYS A 275 14.96 -5.42 5.01
N LEU A 276 14.66 -4.34 5.76
CA LEU A 276 13.40 -4.20 6.47
C LEU A 276 12.23 -4.02 5.50
N ALA A 277 11.14 -4.74 5.78
CA ALA A 277 9.84 -4.60 5.16
C ALA A 277 8.98 -3.70 6.06
N ASP A 278 9.03 -2.39 5.86
CA ASP A 278 8.24 -1.47 6.69
C ASP A 278 6.77 -1.48 6.25
N ILE A 279 5.99 -2.32 6.92
CA ILE A 279 4.56 -2.53 6.65
C ILE A 279 3.73 -2.11 7.86
N VAL A 280 2.56 -1.53 7.62
CA VAL A 280 1.65 -1.05 8.66
C VAL A 280 0.21 -1.51 8.39
N PRO A 281 -0.51 -2.08 9.37
CA PRO A 281 -1.93 -2.42 9.22
C PRO A 281 -2.81 -1.18 9.00
N VAL A 282 -3.78 -1.28 8.08
CA VAL A 282 -4.63 -0.14 7.67
C VAL A 282 -5.51 0.40 8.81
N ASP A 283 -5.98 -0.45 9.72
CA ASP A 283 -6.76 -0.05 10.89
C ASP A 283 -5.92 0.77 11.88
N MET A 284 -4.66 0.37 12.11
CA MET A 284 -3.74 1.16 12.92
C MET A 284 -3.42 2.52 12.27
N VAL A 285 -3.24 2.56 10.95
CA VAL A 285 -3.08 3.83 10.19
C VAL A 285 -4.27 4.75 10.41
N VAL A 286 -5.49 4.21 10.31
CA VAL A 286 -6.72 4.97 10.52
C VAL A 286 -6.85 5.50 11.95
N ASN A 287 -6.53 4.68 12.94
CA ASN A 287 -6.54 5.10 14.34
C ASN A 287 -5.55 6.25 14.59
N GLY A 288 -4.34 6.15 14.01
CA GLY A 288 -3.36 7.23 14.01
C GLY A 288 -3.88 8.51 13.35
N LEU A 289 -4.53 8.40 12.17
CA LEU A 289 -5.11 9.55 11.46
C LEU A 289 -6.15 10.30 12.28
N ILE A 290 -7.07 9.57 12.92
CA ILE A 290 -8.12 10.13 13.78
C ILE A 290 -7.49 10.88 14.96
N ALA A 291 -6.51 10.26 15.62
CA ALA A 291 -5.77 10.91 16.71
C ALA A 291 -4.96 12.14 16.24
N THR A 292 -4.37 12.10 15.03
CA THR A 292 -3.65 13.23 14.45
C THR A 292 -4.55 14.44 14.23
N ALA A 293 -5.80 14.25 13.78
CA ALA A 293 -6.74 15.35 13.62
C ALA A 293 -7.07 16.03 14.96
N TRP A 294 -7.34 15.24 16.01
CA TRP A 294 -7.51 15.75 17.37
C TRP A 294 -6.28 16.53 17.84
N LYS A 295 -5.08 15.98 17.67
CA LYS A 295 -3.82 16.62 18.07
C LYS A 295 -3.57 17.93 17.33
N THR A 296 -3.94 17.98 16.05
CA THR A 296 -3.81 19.18 15.21
C THR A 296 -4.68 20.30 15.76
N HIS A 297 -5.91 19.99 16.17
CA HIS A 297 -6.80 20.96 16.81
C HIS A 297 -6.28 21.43 18.17
N GLU A 298 -5.88 20.48 19.03
CA GLU A 298 -5.30 20.77 20.36
C GLU A 298 -4.10 21.71 20.29
N ARG A 299 -3.24 21.51 19.29
CA ARG A 299 -2.08 22.36 19.05
C ARG A 299 -2.50 23.74 18.57
N ASN A 300 -3.39 23.82 17.57
CA ASN A 300 -3.79 25.10 17.00
C ASN A 300 -4.50 26.01 18.01
N ASN A 301 -5.20 25.46 19.00
CA ASN A 301 -5.81 26.23 20.09
C ASN A 301 -4.78 26.83 21.08
N LYS A 302 -3.53 26.36 21.08
CA LYS A 302 -2.49 26.74 22.06
C LYS A 302 -1.42 27.67 21.48
N ILE A 303 -1.41 27.90 20.16
CA ILE A 303 -0.38 28.70 19.51
C ILE A 303 -0.81 30.17 19.48
N GLU A 304 -0.08 31.02 20.20
CA GLU A 304 -0.20 32.48 20.14
C GLU A 304 0.70 33.10 19.04
N THR A 305 1.67 32.36 18.50
CA THR A 305 2.67 32.88 17.53
C THR A 305 2.82 32.02 16.27
N SER A 306 2.84 32.66 15.09
CA SER A 306 2.75 32.03 13.76
C SER A 306 3.94 31.17 13.30
N ASP A 307 4.94 30.93 14.14
CA ASP A 307 6.27 30.44 13.71
C ASP A 307 6.47 28.92 13.87
N GLU A 308 5.58 28.22 14.59
CA GLU A 308 5.66 26.75 14.66
C GLU A 308 5.11 26.09 13.38
N GLN A 309 5.95 25.34 12.68
CA GLN A 309 5.56 24.61 11.46
C GLN A 309 4.56 23.49 11.75
N ALA A 310 3.70 23.14 10.79
CA ALA A 310 2.81 21.96 10.88
C ALA A 310 3.56 20.68 11.31
N GLN A 311 2.88 19.79 12.03
CA GLN A 311 3.49 18.54 12.43
C GLN A 311 3.42 17.50 11.32
N VAL A 312 4.48 16.70 11.24
CA VAL A 312 4.59 15.57 10.32
C VAL A 312 4.69 14.30 11.15
N PHE A 313 3.94 13.26 10.79
CA PHE A 313 3.86 12.00 11.52
C PHE A 313 4.32 10.87 10.62
N ASN A 314 5.48 10.27 10.89
CA ASN A 314 5.97 9.10 10.16
C ASN A 314 5.43 7.84 10.82
N PHE A 315 4.34 7.28 10.27
CA PHE A 315 3.72 6.08 10.81
C PHE A 315 4.35 4.83 10.18
N VAL A 316 5.31 4.26 10.90
CA VAL A 316 6.22 3.20 10.47
C VAL A 316 6.31 2.10 11.53
N SER A 317 6.58 0.88 11.09
CA SER A 317 6.74 -0.28 11.99
C SER A 317 8.18 -0.48 12.46
N SER A 318 9.17 -0.02 11.69
CA SER A 318 10.59 -0.35 11.92
C SER A 318 11.17 0.09 13.26
N PRO A 319 10.81 1.24 13.87
CA PRO A 319 11.38 1.64 15.16
C PRO A 319 10.90 0.80 16.35
N GLU A 320 9.68 0.24 16.29
CA GLU A 320 9.06 -0.51 17.39
C GLU A 320 9.11 -2.03 17.17
N LYS A 321 8.75 -2.49 15.96
CA LYS A 321 8.59 -3.92 15.65
C LYS A 321 9.09 -4.26 14.24
N PRO A 322 10.40 -4.18 13.98
CA PRO A 322 10.96 -4.41 12.65
C PRO A 322 10.72 -5.85 12.17
N ILE A 323 10.50 -5.99 10.86
CA ILE A 323 10.42 -7.28 10.16
C ILE A 323 11.25 -7.21 8.87
N LYS A 324 12.04 -8.24 8.59
CA LYS A 324 12.81 -8.37 7.33
C LYS A 324 11.97 -8.96 6.21
N TRP A 325 12.33 -8.70 4.95
CA TRP A 325 11.67 -9.34 3.80
C TRP A 325 11.74 -10.88 3.85
N SER A 326 12.85 -11.46 4.31
CA SER A 326 12.96 -12.91 4.55
C SER A 326 11.88 -13.40 5.52
N GLN A 327 11.75 -12.75 6.68
CA GLN A 327 10.75 -13.09 7.70
C GLN A 327 9.32 -12.92 7.18
N PHE A 328 9.04 -11.82 6.47
CA PHE A 328 7.75 -11.56 5.81
C PHE A 328 7.32 -12.74 4.94
N PHE A 329 8.18 -13.16 4.01
CA PHE A 329 7.85 -14.25 3.09
C PHE A 329 7.87 -15.63 3.75
N THR A 330 8.73 -15.86 4.75
CA THR A 330 8.72 -17.11 5.53
C THR A 330 7.43 -17.25 6.33
N LEU A 331 6.98 -16.21 7.04
CA LEU A 331 5.71 -16.22 7.78
C LEU A 331 4.52 -16.36 6.83
N GLY A 332 4.53 -15.63 5.71
CA GLY A 332 3.48 -15.73 4.70
C GLY A 332 3.38 -17.13 4.08
N MET A 333 4.51 -17.80 3.85
CA MET A 333 4.52 -19.18 3.36
C MET A 333 4.12 -20.20 4.44
N LYS A 334 4.52 -19.99 5.69
CA LYS A 334 4.15 -20.83 6.85
C LYS A 334 2.64 -20.85 7.06
N HIS A 335 1.99 -19.70 6.97
CA HIS A 335 0.53 -19.54 7.15
C HIS A 335 -0.28 -19.60 5.86
N ARG A 336 0.35 -19.99 4.75
CA ARG A 336 -0.30 -20.04 3.44
C ARG A 336 -1.44 -21.05 3.44
N LEU A 337 -2.64 -20.61 3.11
CA LEU A 337 -3.76 -21.48 2.75
C LEU A 337 -3.71 -21.82 1.24
N PRO A 338 -3.66 -23.11 0.83
CA PRO A 338 -3.74 -23.50 -0.58
C PRO A 338 -4.97 -22.92 -1.26
N THR A 339 -4.92 -22.56 -2.54
CA THR A 339 -6.06 -22.00 -3.30
C THR A 339 -6.39 -22.79 -4.56
N ILE A 340 -7.68 -22.82 -4.94
CA ILE A 340 -8.10 -23.44 -6.20
C ILE A 340 -7.52 -22.71 -7.42
N HIS A 341 -7.15 -21.45 -7.25
CA HIS A 341 -6.56 -20.61 -8.29
C HIS A 341 -5.06 -20.86 -8.47
N SER A 342 -4.43 -21.71 -7.65
CA SER A 342 -3.02 -22.07 -7.85
C SER A 342 -2.85 -22.72 -9.21
N VAL A 343 -1.86 -22.26 -9.98
CA VAL A 343 -1.47 -22.83 -11.28
C VAL A 343 -0.22 -23.69 -11.18
N TRP A 344 0.54 -23.56 -10.08
CA TRP A 344 1.73 -24.34 -9.80
C TRP A 344 2.04 -24.39 -8.31
N HIS A 345 3.04 -25.18 -7.91
CA HIS A 345 3.59 -25.20 -6.56
C HIS A 345 4.31 -23.88 -6.23
N PRO A 346 3.88 -23.16 -5.17
CA PRO A 346 4.54 -21.94 -4.71
C PRO A 346 5.95 -22.18 -4.18
N ASN A 347 6.91 -21.50 -4.78
CA ASN A 347 8.31 -21.58 -4.41
C ASN A 347 9.00 -20.26 -4.82
N LEU A 348 8.91 -19.25 -3.96
CA LEU A 348 9.50 -17.93 -4.19
C LEU A 348 10.96 -17.90 -3.72
N LYS A 349 11.85 -17.43 -4.59
CA LYS A 349 13.23 -17.09 -4.26
C LYS A 349 13.44 -15.59 -4.27
N LEU A 350 13.97 -15.05 -3.17
CA LEU A 350 14.41 -13.66 -3.07
C LEU A 350 15.87 -13.58 -3.51
N ASN A 351 16.18 -12.63 -4.41
CA ASN A 351 17.52 -12.48 -4.96
C ASN A 351 18.00 -11.04 -4.79
N ARG A 352 19.19 -10.88 -4.19
CA ARG A 352 19.90 -9.59 -4.12
C ARG A 352 20.41 -9.13 -5.48
N SER A 353 20.84 -10.08 -6.31
CA SER A 353 21.38 -9.79 -7.64
C SER A 353 20.26 -9.67 -8.66
N GLN A 354 20.17 -8.52 -9.32
CA GLN A 354 19.25 -8.29 -10.43
C GLN A 354 19.52 -9.24 -11.60
N LEU A 355 20.78 -9.55 -11.88
CA LEU A 355 21.17 -10.47 -12.95
C LEU A 355 20.64 -11.88 -12.68
N LEU A 356 20.87 -12.39 -11.47
CA LEU A 356 20.38 -13.71 -11.07
C LEU A 356 18.85 -13.76 -11.12
N HIS A 357 18.17 -12.71 -10.66
CA HIS A 357 16.72 -12.59 -10.78
C HIS A 357 16.25 -12.64 -12.23
N ARG A 358 16.87 -11.89 -13.15
CA ARG A 358 16.51 -11.88 -14.58
C ARG A 358 16.67 -13.26 -15.22
N VAL A 359 17.80 -13.93 -14.96
CA VAL A 359 18.04 -15.30 -15.44
C VAL A 359 16.97 -16.26 -14.90
N GLN A 360 16.71 -16.23 -13.59
CA GLN A 360 15.68 -17.07 -12.99
C GLN A 360 14.28 -16.75 -13.52
N SER A 361 13.96 -15.47 -13.75
CA SER A 361 12.65 -15.04 -14.25
C SER A 361 12.44 -15.56 -15.67
N PHE A 362 13.46 -15.46 -16.52
CA PHE A 362 13.46 -16.05 -17.85
C PHE A 362 13.21 -17.56 -17.81
N LEU A 363 13.96 -18.28 -16.97
CA LEU A 363 13.87 -19.75 -16.85
C LEU A 363 12.56 -20.23 -16.21
N TYR A 364 12.05 -19.54 -15.19
CA TYR A 364 10.95 -20.02 -14.35
C TYR A 364 9.59 -19.42 -14.70
N HIS A 365 9.54 -18.25 -15.34
CA HIS A 365 8.30 -17.61 -15.77
C HIS A 365 8.14 -17.68 -17.30
N PHE A 366 9.12 -17.16 -18.06
CA PHE A 366 8.97 -16.95 -19.50
C PHE A 366 9.05 -18.23 -20.33
N ILE A 367 10.05 -19.09 -20.12
CA ILE A 367 10.15 -20.37 -20.85
C ILE A 367 8.89 -21.23 -20.62
N PRO A 368 8.43 -21.49 -19.38
CA PRO A 368 7.22 -22.28 -19.16
C PRO A 368 5.97 -21.62 -19.75
N ALA A 369 5.84 -20.30 -19.64
CA ALA A 369 4.70 -19.58 -20.21
C ALA A 369 4.66 -19.71 -21.73
N PHE A 370 5.78 -19.55 -22.41
CA PHE A 370 5.88 -19.71 -23.86
C PHE A 370 5.54 -21.13 -24.30
N LEU A 371 6.07 -22.15 -23.61
CA LEU A 371 5.80 -23.55 -23.94
C LEU A 371 4.31 -23.89 -23.76
N VAL A 372 3.72 -23.52 -22.63
CA VAL A 372 2.30 -23.78 -22.35
C VAL A 372 1.41 -23.02 -23.33
N ASP A 373 1.68 -21.74 -23.61
CA ASP A 373 0.89 -20.96 -24.56
C ASP A 373 1.03 -21.49 -26.00
N SER A 374 2.19 -22.04 -26.37
CA SER A 374 2.39 -22.66 -27.68
C SER A 374 1.66 -24.00 -27.81
N ILE A 375 1.75 -24.87 -26.79
CA ILE A 375 1.02 -26.14 -26.76
C ILE A 375 -0.48 -25.88 -26.75
N ALA A 376 -0.96 -24.96 -25.92
CA ALA A 376 -2.37 -24.59 -25.85
C ALA A 376 -2.90 -24.16 -27.22
N ARG A 377 -2.17 -23.26 -27.91
CA ARG A 377 -2.52 -22.83 -29.27
C ARG A 377 -2.55 -23.99 -30.26
N ALA A 378 -1.58 -24.91 -30.19
CA ALA A 378 -1.54 -26.09 -31.06
C ALA A 378 -2.74 -27.04 -30.86
N ILE A 379 -3.29 -27.13 -29.64
CA ILE A 379 -4.48 -27.94 -29.32
C ILE A 379 -5.80 -27.15 -29.39
N GLY A 380 -5.81 -25.98 -30.02
CA GLY A 380 -7.00 -25.14 -30.19
C GLY A 380 -7.48 -24.41 -28.91
N LYS A 381 -6.67 -24.42 -27.84
CA LYS A 381 -6.96 -23.69 -26.60
C LYS A 381 -6.28 -22.33 -26.59
N ARG A 382 -6.88 -21.37 -25.89
CA ARG A 382 -6.28 -20.05 -25.64
C ARG A 382 -5.81 -19.95 -24.20
N THR A 383 -4.55 -19.60 -24.02
CA THR A 383 -3.95 -19.22 -22.73
C THR A 383 -3.21 -17.89 -22.90
N ASN A 384 -2.96 -17.19 -21.80
CA ASN A 384 -2.30 -15.88 -21.80
C ASN A 384 -1.18 -15.84 -20.75
N LEU A 385 -0.47 -16.95 -20.52
CA LEU A 385 0.56 -17.02 -19.48
C LEU A 385 1.73 -16.09 -19.78
N MET A 386 2.06 -15.86 -21.05
CA MET A 386 3.07 -14.87 -21.44
C MET A 386 2.67 -13.45 -21.05
N LYS A 387 1.40 -13.08 -21.26
CA LYS A 387 0.88 -11.77 -20.84
C LYS A 387 0.90 -11.63 -19.31
N ILE A 388 0.58 -12.70 -18.58
CA ILE A 388 0.67 -12.73 -17.11
C ILE A 388 2.12 -12.57 -16.65
N SER A 389 3.06 -13.31 -17.26
CA SER A 389 4.48 -13.25 -16.92
C SER A 389 5.08 -11.86 -17.15
N ASN A 390 4.70 -11.19 -18.26
CA ASN A 390 5.08 -9.79 -18.51
C ASN A 390 4.55 -8.83 -17.42
N LYS A 391 3.29 -8.98 -17.02
CA LYS A 391 2.70 -8.16 -15.95
C LYS A 391 3.42 -8.37 -14.61
N VAL A 392 3.73 -9.62 -14.27
CA VAL A 392 4.42 -10.00 -13.04
C VAL A 392 5.86 -9.48 -13.02
N ALA A 393 6.57 -9.54 -14.15
CA ALA A 393 7.90 -8.99 -14.30
C ALA A 393 7.91 -7.46 -14.10
N ARG A 394 7.03 -6.74 -14.82
CA ARG A 394 6.87 -5.28 -14.67
C ARG A 394 6.52 -4.89 -13.23
N PHE A 395 5.60 -5.62 -12.61
CA PHE A 395 5.24 -5.39 -11.21
C PHE A 395 6.43 -5.59 -10.26
N GLY A 396 7.20 -6.66 -10.45
CA GLY A 396 8.42 -6.93 -9.68
C GLY A 396 9.48 -5.84 -9.83
N GLU A 397 9.65 -5.28 -11.03
CA GLU A 397 10.56 -4.16 -11.27
C GLU A 397 10.13 -2.90 -10.52
N LEU A 398 8.84 -2.54 -10.56
CA LEU A 398 8.30 -1.35 -9.90
C LEU A 398 8.50 -1.36 -8.38
N ILE A 399 8.42 -2.53 -7.74
CA ILE A 399 8.60 -2.65 -6.28
C ILE A 399 10.07 -2.87 -5.87
N SER A 400 10.94 -3.24 -6.81
CA SER A 400 12.33 -3.61 -6.50
C SER A 400 13.13 -2.50 -5.85
N TYR A 401 12.81 -1.23 -6.15
CA TYR A 401 13.46 -0.07 -5.52
C TYR A 401 13.33 -0.11 -3.98
N PHE A 402 12.14 -0.44 -3.48
CA PHE A 402 11.84 -0.55 -2.05
C PHE A 402 12.21 -1.90 -1.46
N ALA A 403 12.19 -2.96 -2.27
CA ALA A 403 12.54 -4.31 -1.83
C ALA A 403 14.05 -4.56 -1.68
N THR A 404 14.91 -3.66 -2.16
CA THR A 404 16.39 -3.79 -2.15
C THR A 404 17.10 -2.70 -1.35
N ARG A 405 16.35 -1.70 -0.87
CA ARG A 405 16.86 -0.57 -0.08
C ARG A 405 16.24 -0.57 1.30
N GLN A 406 16.82 0.24 2.18
CA GLN A 406 16.33 0.42 3.53
C GLN A 406 16.53 1.87 3.95
N TRP A 407 15.58 2.35 4.73
CA TRP A 407 15.54 3.69 5.28
C TRP A 407 15.50 3.61 6.80
N HIS A 408 15.96 4.67 7.44
CA HIS A 408 15.77 4.88 8.86
C HIS A 408 14.74 6.01 9.05
N PHE A 409 13.68 5.74 9.79
CA PHE A 409 12.60 6.70 10.03
C PHE A 409 12.62 7.16 11.49
N SER A 410 12.60 8.46 11.71
CA SER A 410 12.20 8.99 13.02
C SER A 410 10.66 8.96 13.12
N ASN A 411 10.12 8.57 14.27
CA ASN A 411 8.66 8.52 14.54
C ASN A 411 8.28 9.12 15.92
N ARG A 412 9.05 10.09 16.41
CA ARG A 412 8.85 10.73 17.72
C ARG A 412 7.48 11.39 17.85
N ASN A 413 7.03 12.15 16.85
CA ASN A 413 5.71 12.79 16.87
C ASN A 413 4.58 11.74 16.95
N VAL A 414 4.73 10.57 16.32
CA VAL A 414 3.79 9.45 16.48
C VAL A 414 3.82 8.89 17.91
N GLN A 415 5.00 8.71 18.51
CA GLN A 415 5.12 8.26 19.89
C GLN A 415 4.53 9.29 20.88
N ASP A 416 4.83 10.57 20.69
CA ASP A 416 4.31 11.67 21.52
C ASP A 416 2.78 11.78 21.39
N LEU A 417 2.24 11.57 20.19
CA LEU A 417 0.80 11.48 19.95
C LEU A 417 0.20 10.34 20.78
N TRP A 418 0.73 9.13 20.65
CA TRP A 418 0.29 7.98 21.43
C TRP A 418 0.37 8.24 22.93
N GLN A 419 1.47 8.79 23.43
CA GLN A 419 1.65 9.04 24.87
C GLN A 419 0.71 10.12 25.40
N SER A 420 0.34 11.10 24.58
CA SER A 420 -0.60 12.16 24.98
C SER A 420 -2.06 11.72 25.08
N MET A 421 -2.41 10.51 24.62
CA MET A 421 -3.77 9.98 24.70
C MET A 421 -4.09 9.39 26.07
N GLY A 422 -5.34 9.60 26.51
CA GLY A 422 -5.89 8.94 27.69
C GLY A 422 -6.01 7.42 27.51
N ALA A 423 -6.15 6.68 28.62
CA ALA A 423 -6.21 5.22 28.59
C ALA A 423 -7.39 4.68 27.75
N GLU A 424 -8.56 5.31 27.88
CA GLU A 424 -9.76 4.93 27.10
C GLU A 424 -9.57 5.21 25.61
N ASP A 425 -8.95 6.35 25.24
CA ASP A 425 -8.63 6.67 23.85
C ASP A 425 -7.62 5.69 23.24
N LYS A 426 -6.64 5.21 24.02
CA LYS A 426 -5.68 4.19 23.57
C LYS A 426 -6.36 2.85 23.27
N VAL A 427 -7.41 2.50 24.02
CA VAL A 427 -8.24 1.31 23.77
C VAL A 427 -9.14 1.51 22.56
N LEU A 428 -9.74 2.69 22.41
CA LEU A 428 -10.64 2.98 21.29
C LEU A 428 -9.89 3.21 19.98
N PHE A 429 -8.69 3.78 19.99
CA PHE A 429 -7.92 4.10 18.79
C PHE A 429 -6.49 3.54 18.89
N PRO A 430 -6.31 2.21 18.94
CA PRO A 430 -4.99 1.61 19.09
C PRO A 430 -4.14 1.75 17.82
N PHE A 431 -2.91 2.28 17.94
CA PHE A 431 -1.96 2.36 16.82
C PHE A 431 -0.49 2.16 17.21
N THR A 432 -0.19 1.62 18.41
CA THR A 432 1.18 1.21 18.78
C THR A 432 1.51 -0.21 18.29
N PHE A 433 2.79 -0.43 17.99
CA PHE A 433 3.34 -1.74 17.65
C PHE A 433 3.88 -2.51 18.86
N SER A 434 3.84 -1.93 20.06
CA SER A 434 4.36 -2.53 21.30
C SER A 434 3.88 -3.97 21.52
N GLU A 435 2.59 -4.23 21.32
CA GLU A 435 1.96 -5.54 21.49
C GLU A 435 1.75 -6.29 20.17
N HIS A 436 2.36 -5.84 19.08
CA HIS A 436 2.15 -6.45 17.77
C HIS A 436 2.80 -7.85 17.69
N ASP A 437 2.00 -8.85 17.32
CA ASP A 437 2.46 -10.21 17.02
C ASP A 437 2.37 -10.50 15.52
N TRP A 438 3.54 -10.57 14.87
CA TRP A 438 3.64 -10.86 13.45
C TRP A 438 3.09 -12.27 13.11
N GLU A 439 3.24 -13.25 14.00
CA GLU A 439 2.80 -14.63 13.72
C GLU A 439 1.28 -14.70 13.53
N THR A 440 0.52 -14.18 14.51
CA THR A 440 -0.95 -14.09 14.45
C THR A 440 -1.41 -13.18 13.31
N TYR A 441 -0.71 -12.05 13.09
CA TYR A 441 -1.02 -11.14 11.99
C TYR A 441 -0.95 -11.84 10.63
N PHE A 442 0.14 -12.56 10.32
CA PHE A 442 0.29 -13.26 9.04
C PHE A 442 -0.74 -14.38 8.87
N LYS A 443 -1.13 -15.07 9.95
CA LYS A 443 -2.22 -16.06 9.89
C LYS A 443 -3.52 -15.46 9.37
N ASN A 444 -3.91 -14.31 9.91
CA ASN A 444 -5.12 -13.61 9.49
C ASN A 444 -4.97 -12.96 8.12
N TYR A 445 -3.81 -12.36 7.84
CA TYR A 445 -3.50 -11.73 6.57
C TYR A 445 -3.59 -12.71 5.39
N LEU A 446 -3.08 -13.94 5.54
CA LEU A 446 -3.13 -14.95 4.48
C LEU A 446 -4.53 -15.53 4.31
N LYS A 447 -5.29 -15.69 5.41
CA LYS A 447 -6.72 -16.04 5.36
C LYS A 447 -7.52 -14.99 4.60
N GLY A 448 -7.31 -13.72 4.92
CA GLY A 448 -7.97 -12.59 4.26
C GLY A 448 -7.58 -12.42 2.80
N THR A 449 -6.30 -12.59 2.46
CA THR A 449 -5.81 -12.61 1.07
C THR A 449 -6.59 -13.63 0.23
N ARG A 450 -6.78 -14.84 0.77
CA ARG A 450 -7.57 -15.90 0.11
C ARG A 450 -9.04 -15.49 -0.05
N GLN A 451 -9.67 -14.98 1.01
CA GLN A 451 -11.10 -14.70 1.01
C GLN A 451 -11.47 -13.46 0.19
N TYR A 452 -10.73 -12.35 0.34
CA TYR A 452 -11.10 -11.05 -0.22
C TYR A 452 -10.44 -10.77 -1.57
N LEU A 453 -9.17 -11.14 -1.76
CA LEU A 453 -8.45 -10.86 -3.00
C LEU A 453 -8.60 -11.98 -4.04
N LEU A 454 -8.45 -13.23 -3.60
CA LEU A 454 -8.66 -14.38 -4.49
C LEU A 454 -10.13 -14.77 -4.64
N LYS A 455 -11.01 -14.26 -3.77
CA LYS A 455 -12.45 -14.63 -3.72
C LYS A 455 -12.64 -16.15 -3.62
N ASP A 456 -11.75 -16.80 -2.87
CA ASP A 456 -11.71 -18.25 -2.72
C ASP A 456 -12.20 -18.65 -1.31
N ASP A 457 -13.45 -19.08 -1.23
CA ASP A 457 -14.10 -19.40 0.05
C ASP A 457 -13.41 -20.55 0.80
N LEU A 458 -13.52 -20.57 2.13
CA LEU A 458 -12.91 -21.60 2.97
C LEU A 458 -13.48 -23.00 2.69
N SER A 459 -14.71 -23.11 2.20
CA SER A 459 -15.31 -24.39 1.79
C SER A 459 -14.52 -25.12 0.69
N THR A 460 -13.76 -24.41 -0.14
CA THR A 460 -12.97 -25.04 -1.21
C THR A 460 -11.63 -25.61 -0.72
N LEU A 461 -11.26 -25.37 0.54
CA LEU A 461 -9.95 -25.71 1.10
C LEU A 461 -9.58 -27.20 0.95
N PRO A 462 -10.47 -28.19 1.13
CA PRO A 462 -10.13 -29.59 0.89
C PRO A 462 -9.70 -29.86 -0.56
N ARG A 463 -10.44 -29.29 -1.53
CA ARG A 463 -10.13 -29.40 -2.96
C ARG A 463 -8.82 -28.68 -3.31
N ALA A 464 -8.62 -27.48 -2.78
CA ALA A 464 -7.40 -26.71 -2.96
C ALA A 464 -6.17 -27.44 -2.40
N THR A 465 -6.32 -28.08 -1.23
CA THR A 465 -5.26 -28.88 -0.59
C THR A 465 -4.89 -30.10 -1.43
N ALA A 466 -5.87 -30.83 -1.96
CA ALA A 466 -5.61 -31.96 -2.86
C ALA A 466 -4.87 -31.52 -4.14
N ARG A 467 -5.26 -30.38 -4.71
CA ARG A 467 -4.59 -29.78 -5.89
C ARG A 467 -3.16 -29.37 -5.57
N ASP A 468 -2.93 -28.73 -4.43
CA ASP A 468 -1.60 -28.30 -4.01
C ASP A 468 -0.66 -29.48 -3.75
N ARG A 469 -1.15 -30.57 -3.14
CA ARG A 469 -0.38 -31.82 -3.01
C ARG A 469 0.02 -32.40 -4.37
N ARG A 470 -0.88 -32.37 -5.37
CA ARG A 470 -0.55 -32.82 -6.74
C ARG A 470 0.54 -31.95 -7.35
N PHE A 471 0.46 -30.63 -7.20
CA PHE A 471 1.48 -29.72 -7.70
C PHE A 471 2.81 -29.86 -6.97
N PHE A 472 2.80 -30.12 -5.67
CA PHE A 472 4.00 -30.44 -4.90
C PHE A 472 4.72 -31.64 -5.53
N TRP A 473 4.03 -32.78 -5.66
CA TRP A 473 4.64 -33.98 -6.24
C TRP A 473 5.07 -33.76 -7.69
N LEU A 474 4.24 -33.12 -8.51
CA LEU A 474 4.61 -32.79 -9.89
C LEU A 474 5.87 -31.93 -9.95
N HIS A 475 5.98 -30.91 -9.11
CA HIS A 475 7.13 -30.02 -9.07
C HIS A 475 8.41 -30.76 -8.69
N TYR A 476 8.39 -31.52 -7.60
CA TYR A 476 9.58 -32.23 -7.13
C TYR A 476 9.95 -33.39 -8.06
N THR A 477 8.99 -34.13 -8.61
CA THR A 477 9.26 -35.16 -9.62
C THR A 477 9.89 -34.55 -10.87
N MET A 478 9.33 -33.45 -11.40
CA MET A 478 9.94 -32.77 -12.54
C MET A 478 11.36 -32.26 -12.24
N LYS A 479 11.59 -31.72 -11.03
CA LYS A 479 12.92 -31.28 -10.60
C LYS A 479 13.90 -32.45 -10.52
N MET A 480 13.49 -33.58 -9.96
CA MET A 480 14.32 -34.78 -9.87
C MET A 480 14.64 -35.36 -11.26
N VAL A 481 13.65 -35.45 -12.14
CA VAL A 481 13.85 -35.87 -13.54
C VAL A 481 14.82 -34.94 -14.26
N PHE A 482 14.65 -33.61 -14.11
CA PHE A 482 15.55 -32.63 -14.70
C PHE A 482 16.99 -32.79 -14.19
N LEU A 483 17.18 -32.92 -12.87
CA LEU A 483 18.50 -33.14 -12.26
C LEU A 483 19.14 -34.46 -12.73
N TYR A 484 18.35 -35.52 -12.85
CA TYR A 484 18.82 -36.81 -13.38
C TYR A 484 19.27 -36.68 -14.85
N LEU A 485 18.46 -36.04 -15.71
CA LEU A 485 18.81 -35.85 -17.12
C LEU A 485 20.06 -34.98 -17.28
N MET A 486 20.18 -33.90 -16.50
CA MET A 486 21.36 -33.04 -16.48
C MET A 486 22.60 -33.80 -16.00
N GLY A 487 22.49 -34.55 -14.90
CA GLY A 487 23.57 -35.39 -14.39
C GLY A 487 24.01 -36.46 -15.39
N ARG A 488 23.05 -37.11 -16.07
CA ARG A 488 23.34 -38.09 -17.14
C ARG A 488 24.04 -37.44 -18.34
N MET A 489 23.65 -36.23 -18.73
CA MET A 489 24.29 -35.49 -19.81
C MET A 489 25.73 -35.11 -19.44
N MET A 490 25.95 -34.57 -18.23
CA MET A 490 27.29 -34.25 -17.72
C MET A 490 28.17 -35.48 -17.60
N TRP A 491 27.62 -36.61 -17.13
CA TRP A 491 28.36 -37.87 -17.07
C TRP A 491 28.76 -38.36 -18.46
N LYS A 492 27.88 -38.25 -19.46
CA LYS A 492 28.22 -38.64 -20.83
C LYS A 492 29.32 -37.77 -21.45
N THR A 493 29.35 -36.47 -21.14
CA THR A 493 30.33 -35.54 -21.73
C THR A 493 31.67 -35.53 -20.99
N ALA A 494 31.65 -35.51 -19.65
CA ALA A 494 32.84 -35.36 -18.82
C ALA A 494 33.24 -36.63 -18.05
N GLY A 495 32.31 -37.55 -17.81
CA GLY A 495 32.55 -38.76 -17.02
C GLY A 495 33.69 -39.64 -17.56
N PRO A 496 33.72 -39.98 -18.86
CA PRO A 496 34.83 -40.72 -19.45
C PRO A 496 36.18 -40.01 -19.33
N LEU A 497 36.20 -38.68 -19.44
CA LEU A 497 37.43 -37.88 -19.31
C LEU A 497 37.94 -37.88 -17.86
N CYS A 498 37.04 -37.66 -16.88
CA CYS A 498 37.37 -37.74 -15.46
C CYS A 498 37.86 -39.13 -15.05
N LEU A 499 37.24 -40.20 -15.55
CA LEU A 499 37.69 -41.58 -15.30
C LEU A 499 39.08 -41.83 -15.90
N ARG A 500 39.34 -41.37 -17.12
CA ARG A 500 40.67 -41.48 -17.75
C ARG A 500 41.75 -40.72 -16.96
N LEU A 501 41.46 -39.50 -16.52
CA LEU A 501 42.38 -38.71 -15.69
C LEU A 501 42.64 -39.37 -14.34
N PHE A 502 41.59 -39.91 -13.70
CA PHE A 502 41.73 -40.64 -12.44
C PHE A 502 42.62 -41.88 -12.59
N PHE A 503 42.36 -42.73 -13.60
CA PHE A 503 43.21 -43.90 -13.85
C PHE A 503 44.63 -43.53 -14.25
N ALA A 504 44.82 -42.45 -15.04
CA ALA A 504 46.15 -41.94 -15.36
C ALA A 504 46.93 -41.44 -14.14
N LEU A 505 46.26 -40.79 -13.18
CA LEU A 505 46.87 -40.38 -11.91
C LEU A 505 47.21 -41.58 -11.02
N VAL A 506 46.35 -42.61 -10.99
CA VAL A 506 46.62 -43.85 -10.25
C VAL A 506 47.81 -44.60 -10.83
N THR A 507 47.88 -44.78 -12.16
CA THR A 507 49.02 -45.44 -12.80
C THR A 507 50.31 -44.63 -12.68
N PHE A 508 50.24 -43.30 -12.79
CA PHE A 508 51.40 -42.42 -12.54
C PHE A 508 51.89 -42.50 -11.08
N SER A 509 50.99 -42.61 -10.11
CA SER A 509 51.37 -42.80 -8.70
C SER A 509 52.01 -44.17 -8.44
N GLN A 510 51.64 -45.19 -9.21
CA GLN A 510 52.23 -46.53 -9.13
C GLN A 510 53.60 -46.60 -9.80
N SER A 511 53.87 -45.78 -10.83
CA SER A 511 55.20 -45.71 -11.46
C SER A 511 56.22 -44.87 -10.69
N LEU A 512 55.78 -44.13 -9.67
CA LEU A 512 56.62 -43.34 -8.76
C LEU A 512 57.02 -44.10 -7.47
N ARG A 513 56.55 -45.35 -7.32
CA ARG A 513 57.04 -46.31 -6.34
C ARG A 513 57.93 -47.31 -7.04
#